data_AF-K7KU33-F1
#
_entry.id   AF-K7KU33-F1
#
_cell.length_a   1.000
_cell.length_b   1.000
_cell.length_c   1.000
_cell.angle_alpha   90.00
_cell.angle_beta   90.00
_cell.angle_gamma   90.00
#
_symmetry.space_group_name_H-M   'P 1'
#
loop_
_entity.id
_entity.type
_entity.pdbx_description
1 polymer ?
#
loop_
_entity_poly.entity_id
_entity_poly.type
_entity_poly.pdbx_seq_one_letter_code
_entity_poly.pdbx_strand_id
1 'polypeptide(L)'
;WRAMVLSHYQQFMEEKSNVANDDVYLLFSPPWLSAYERALLWIGDYKPSLIHRLVDGAVKGLTAEQRGRVERTRDKTKRAERELTEAVASVQESMANNGAGAALEGLGKALEKVLERADELRALAMRKVVGILSPPRTVALLAATMHFQMRVRMWGLQRAEVGRSRR
;
A
#
# COMPACT_ATOMS: atom_id res chain seq x y z
N TRP A 1 -8.44 -15.49 16.12
CA TRP A 1 -8.14 -14.08 15.78
C TRP A 1 -7.37 -13.92 14.46
N ARG A 2 -6.23 -14.60 14.22
CA ARG A 2 -5.48 -14.48 12.94
C ARG A 2 -6.36 -14.71 11.71
N ALA A 3 -7.17 -15.78 11.71
CA ALA A 3 -8.09 -16.08 10.61
C ALA A 3 -9.15 -14.98 10.39
N MET A 4 -9.66 -14.36 11.45
CA MET A 4 -10.65 -13.28 11.37
C MET A 4 -10.05 -11.99 10.81
N VAL A 5 -8.84 -11.61 11.26
CA VAL A 5 -8.12 -10.45 10.71
C VAL A 5 -7.80 -10.66 9.22
N LEU A 6 -7.37 -11.87 8.86
CA LEU A 6 -7.12 -12.21 7.46
C LEU A 6 -8.39 -12.20 6.62
N SER A 7 -9.51 -12.70 7.14
CA SER A 7 -10.80 -12.71 6.46
C SER A 7 -11.30 -11.28 6.19
N HIS A 8 -11.28 -10.39 7.18
CA HIS A 8 -11.68 -9.00 6.96
C HIS A 8 -10.76 -8.28 5.96
N TYR A 9 -9.46 -8.57 6.00
CA TYR A 9 -8.51 -8.06 5.00
C TYR A 9 -8.83 -8.60 3.60
N GLN A 10 -9.16 -9.88 3.46
CA GLN A 10 -9.55 -10.46 2.16
C GLN A 10 -10.81 -9.78 1.60
N GLN A 11 -11.84 -9.59 2.42
CA GLN A 11 -13.06 -8.88 2.00
C GLN A 11 -12.76 -7.45 1.55
N PHE A 12 -11.90 -6.73 2.26
CA PHE A 12 -11.46 -5.39 1.86
C PHE A 12 -10.73 -5.40 0.50
N MET A 13 -9.85 -6.38 0.28
CA MET A 13 -9.11 -6.48 -0.99
C MET A 13 -10.03 -6.89 -2.15
N GLU A 14 -11.01 -7.74 -1.92
CA GLU A 14 -12.04 -8.08 -2.91
C GLU A 14 -12.85 -6.84 -3.32
N GLU A 15 -13.32 -6.06 -2.34
CA GLU A 15 -14.06 -4.82 -2.63
C GLU A 15 -13.20 -3.80 -3.38
N LYS A 16 -11.94 -3.66 -2.99
CA LYS A 16 -10.97 -2.81 -3.70
C LYS A 16 -10.75 -3.30 -5.14
N SER A 17 -10.69 -4.62 -5.36
CA SER A 17 -10.57 -5.20 -6.69
C SER A 17 -11.81 -4.93 -7.55
N ASN A 18 -13.01 -4.97 -6.96
CA ASN A 18 -14.25 -4.64 -7.66
C ASN A 18 -14.23 -3.18 -8.15
N VAL A 19 -13.86 -2.24 -7.27
CA VAL A 19 -13.69 -0.82 -7.66
C VAL A 19 -12.66 -0.66 -8.76
N ALA A 20 -11.55 -1.41 -8.71
CA ALA A 20 -10.50 -1.36 -9.74
C ALA A 20 -11.01 -1.84 -11.12
N ASN A 21 -11.87 -2.86 -11.13
CA ASN A 21 -12.44 -3.42 -12.36
C ASN A 21 -13.45 -2.46 -13.01
N ASP A 22 -14.19 -1.69 -12.20
CA ASP A 22 -15.14 -0.70 -12.69
C ASP A 22 -14.45 0.57 -13.20
N ASP A 23 -13.55 1.13 -12.38
CA ASP A 23 -12.74 2.29 -12.73
C ASP A 23 -11.42 2.31 -11.93
N VAL A 24 -10.36 1.79 -12.55
CA VAL A 24 -9.01 1.78 -11.95
C VAL A 24 -8.50 3.18 -11.59
N TYR A 25 -8.93 4.23 -12.29
CA TYR A 25 -8.45 5.59 -12.04
C TYR A 25 -8.88 6.11 -10.66
N LEU A 26 -10.01 5.62 -10.13
CA LEU A 26 -10.47 5.93 -8.77
C LEU A 26 -9.45 5.51 -7.70
N LEU A 27 -8.65 4.48 -7.94
CA LEU A 27 -7.66 4.02 -6.97
C LEU A 27 -6.36 4.83 -7.05
N PHE A 28 -6.06 5.45 -8.20
CA PHE A 28 -4.92 6.36 -8.34
C PHE A 28 -5.25 7.80 -7.92
N SER A 29 -6.50 8.23 -8.03
CA SER A 29 -6.98 9.53 -7.56
C SER A 29 -8.29 9.41 -6.75
N PRO A 30 -8.26 8.77 -5.56
CA PRO A 30 -9.46 8.54 -4.78
C PRO A 30 -10.07 9.85 -4.26
N PRO A 31 -11.33 10.16 -4.61
CA PRO A 31 -12.00 11.38 -4.19
C PRO A 31 -12.33 11.39 -2.69
N TRP A 32 -12.43 10.22 -2.05
CA TRP A 32 -12.72 10.08 -0.61
C TRP A 32 -11.51 10.31 0.31
N LEU A 33 -10.30 10.40 -0.24
CA LEU A 33 -9.09 10.72 0.51
C LEU A 33 -8.81 12.23 0.48
N SER A 34 -8.21 12.76 1.55
CA SER A 34 -7.68 14.12 1.57
C SER A 34 -6.44 14.24 0.67
N ALA A 35 -6.08 15.47 0.28
CA ALA A 35 -4.86 15.73 -0.49
C ALA A 35 -3.59 15.22 0.22
N TYR A 36 -3.56 15.32 1.56
CA TYR A 36 -2.46 14.81 2.36
C TYR A 36 -2.38 13.27 2.33
N GLU A 37 -3.52 12.58 2.43
CA GLU A 37 -3.58 11.12 2.30
C GLU A 37 -3.14 10.68 0.89
N ARG A 38 -3.63 11.34 -0.16
CA ARG A 38 -3.25 11.06 -1.55
C ARG A 38 -1.75 11.21 -1.78
N ALA A 39 -1.11 12.19 -1.16
CA ALA A 39 0.32 12.42 -1.28
C ALA A 39 1.19 11.29 -0.67
N LEU A 40 0.60 10.40 0.14
CA LEU A 40 1.29 9.26 0.74
C LEU A 40 1.08 7.95 -0.03
N LEU A 41 0.25 7.95 -1.07
CA LEU A 41 -0.01 6.78 -1.90
C LEU A 41 1.20 6.44 -2.77
N TRP A 42 1.44 5.15 -2.93
CA TRP A 42 2.37 4.53 -3.86
C TRP A 42 1.62 3.41 -4.57
N ILE A 43 1.27 3.58 -5.85
CA ILE A 43 0.48 2.61 -6.63
C ILE A 43 -0.83 2.23 -5.91
N GLY A 44 -1.70 3.23 -5.74
CA GLY A 44 -3.05 3.07 -5.19
C GLY A 44 -3.18 2.87 -3.67
N ASP A 45 -2.08 2.65 -2.93
CA ASP A 45 -2.11 2.52 -1.46
C ASP A 45 -0.72 2.75 -0.84
N TYR A 46 -0.50 2.49 0.45
CA TYR A 46 0.79 2.66 1.10
C TYR A 46 1.90 1.80 0.48
N LYS A 47 3.13 2.31 0.53
CA LYS A 47 4.32 1.58 0.06
C LYS A 47 4.67 0.39 0.98
N PRO A 48 4.85 -0.86 0.49
CA PRO A 48 5.10 -2.06 1.30
C PRO A 48 6.23 -1.96 2.34
N SER A 49 7.30 -1.22 2.04
CA SER A 49 8.42 -0.95 2.95
C SER A 49 8.01 -0.19 4.22
N LEU A 50 6.83 0.46 4.24
CA LEU A 50 6.22 0.99 5.44
C LEU A 50 6.01 -0.10 6.51
N ILE A 51 5.65 -1.33 6.11
CA ILE A 51 5.46 -2.44 7.05
C ILE A 51 6.75 -2.68 7.85
N HIS A 52 7.91 -2.66 7.18
CA HIS A 52 9.20 -2.85 7.82
C HIS A 52 9.56 -1.67 8.74
N ARG A 53 9.25 -0.43 8.34
CA ARG A 53 9.41 0.75 9.21
C ARG A 53 8.54 0.64 10.47
N LEU A 54 7.32 0.14 10.34
CA LEU A 54 6.42 -0.09 11.48
C LEU A 54 6.94 -1.21 12.38
N VAL A 55 7.54 -2.27 11.83
CA VAL A 55 8.22 -3.31 12.62
C VAL A 55 9.35 -2.70 13.44
N ASP A 56 10.25 -1.92 12.83
CA ASP A 56 11.38 -1.30 13.51
C ASP A 56 10.93 -0.34 14.63
N GLY A 57 9.86 0.41 14.39
CA GLY A 57 9.29 1.35 15.35
C GLY A 57 8.54 0.68 16.51
N ALA A 58 7.67 -0.28 16.22
CA ALA A 58 6.69 -0.80 17.18
C ALA A 58 7.03 -2.17 17.79
N VAL A 59 7.80 -3.00 17.08
CA VAL A 59 8.10 -4.36 17.55
C VAL A 59 9.44 -4.38 18.30
N LYS A 60 9.36 -4.58 19.61
CA LYS A 60 10.55 -4.67 20.48
C LYS A 60 10.95 -6.13 20.75
N GLY A 61 12.23 -6.34 21.02
CA GLY A 61 12.77 -7.63 21.44
C GLY A 61 12.82 -8.73 20.36
N LEU A 62 12.99 -8.38 19.09
CA LEU A 62 13.22 -9.38 18.04
C LEU A 62 14.50 -10.18 18.33
N THR A 63 14.41 -11.51 18.20
CA THR A 63 15.59 -12.38 18.23
C THR A 63 16.49 -12.10 17.02
N ALA A 64 17.76 -12.49 17.08
CA ALA A 64 18.68 -12.36 15.94
C ALA A 64 18.16 -13.09 14.70
N GLU A 65 17.57 -14.28 14.89
CA GLU A 65 16.94 -15.06 13.82
C GLU A 65 15.75 -14.31 13.20
N GLN A 66 14.83 -13.80 14.03
CA GLN A 66 13.68 -13.04 13.54
C GLN A 66 14.11 -11.77 12.80
N ARG A 67 15.10 -11.05 13.34
CA ARG A 67 15.67 -9.87 12.68
C ARG A 67 16.24 -10.22 11.31
N GLY A 68 17.02 -11.30 11.21
CA GLY A 68 17.57 -11.76 9.94
C GLY A 68 16.48 -12.14 8.93
N ARG A 69 15.38 -12.76 9.37
CA ARG A 69 14.23 -13.10 8.52
C ARG A 69 13.43 -11.86 8.08
N VAL A 70 13.26 -10.87 8.96
CA VAL A 70 12.64 -9.58 8.62
C VAL A 70 13.50 -8.83 7.61
N GLU A 71 14.82 -8.77 7.78
CA GLU A 71 15.72 -8.10 6.84
C GLU A 71 15.69 -8.76 5.45
N ARG A 72 15.72 -10.10 5.37
CA ARG A 72 15.54 -10.83 4.10
C ARG A 72 14.21 -10.51 3.42
N THR A 73 13.14 -10.32 4.20
CA THR A 73 11.84 -9.91 3.67
C THR A 73 11.92 -8.48 3.15
N ARG A 74 12.55 -7.58 3.90
CA ARG A 74 12.77 -6.17 3.53
C ARG A 74 13.50 -6.04 2.20
N ASP A 75 14.58 -6.80 2.00
CA ASP A 75 15.38 -6.75 0.78
C ASP A 75 14.62 -7.26 -0.44
N LYS A 76 13.87 -8.36 -0.28
CA LYS A 76 12.99 -8.88 -1.34
C LYS A 76 11.89 -7.87 -1.68
N THR A 77 11.27 -7.26 -0.68
CA THR A 77 10.25 -6.23 -0.89
C THR A 77 10.82 -5.01 -1.60
N LYS A 78 12.00 -4.51 -1.19
CA LYS A 78 12.63 -3.36 -1.84
C LYS A 78 12.96 -3.60 -3.32
N ARG A 79 13.38 -4.82 -3.68
CA ARG A 79 13.62 -5.18 -5.09
C ARG A 79 12.32 -5.17 -5.89
N ALA A 80 11.29 -5.85 -5.41
CA ALA A 80 9.97 -5.87 -6.06
C ALA A 80 9.33 -4.47 -6.15
N GLU A 81 9.54 -3.59 -5.16
CA GLU A 81 9.10 -2.19 -5.22
C GLU A 81 9.78 -1.41 -6.36
N ARG A 82 11.06 -1.68 -6.66
CA ARG A 82 11.77 -1.04 -7.77
C ARG A 82 11.23 -1.53 -9.10
N GLU A 83 11.09 -2.84 -9.25
CA GLU A 83 10.53 -3.47 -10.46
C GLU A 83 9.12 -2.93 -10.76
N LEU A 84 8.26 -2.75 -9.75
CA LEU A 84 6.93 -2.16 -9.94
C LEU A 84 6.97 -0.67 -10.26
N THR A 85 7.91 0.08 -9.67
CA THR A 85 8.07 1.51 -9.99
C THR A 85 8.54 1.70 -11.43
N GLU A 86 9.48 0.86 -11.89
CA GLU A 86 9.95 0.83 -13.28
C GLU A 86 8.83 0.42 -14.25
N ALA A 87 7.98 -0.54 -13.87
CA ALA A 87 6.80 -0.91 -14.66
C ALA A 87 5.83 0.26 -14.82
N VAL A 88 5.55 1.03 -13.76
CA VAL A 88 4.72 2.25 -13.86
C VAL A 88 5.35 3.27 -14.80
N ALA A 89 6.65 3.51 -14.68
CA ALA A 89 7.37 4.44 -15.56
C ALA A 89 7.28 4.02 -17.02
N SER A 90 7.47 2.73 -17.33
CA SER A 90 7.36 2.19 -18.68
C SER A 90 5.94 2.33 -19.26
N VAL A 91 4.90 2.13 -18.44
CA VAL A 91 3.51 2.39 -18.84
C VAL A 91 3.31 3.87 -19.18
N GLN A 92 3.87 4.77 -18.38
CA GLN A 92 3.80 6.22 -18.62
C GLN A 92 4.54 6.67 -19.87
N GLU A 93 5.73 6.14 -20.14
CA GLU A 93 6.51 6.41 -21.34
C GLU A 93 5.80 5.92 -22.61
N SER A 94 5.24 4.70 -22.56
CA SER A 94 4.49 4.12 -23.67
C SER A 94 3.27 4.97 -24.05
N MET A 95 2.62 5.59 -23.07
CA MET A 95 1.52 6.54 -23.32
C MET A 95 1.98 7.83 -23.99
N ALA A 96 3.07 8.43 -23.49
CA ALA A 96 3.61 9.67 -24.03
C ALA A 96 3.94 9.54 -25.53
N ASN A 97 4.33 8.34 -25.97
CA ASN A 97 4.70 8.05 -27.35
C ASN A 97 3.52 7.73 -28.27
N ASN A 98 2.42 7.14 -27.77
CA ASN A 98 1.37 6.53 -28.63
C ASN A 98 0.08 7.37 -28.81
N GLY A 99 -0.07 8.51 -28.12
CA GLY A 99 -1.23 9.39 -28.26
C GLY A 99 -2.51 8.90 -27.53
N ALA A 100 -3.48 9.79 -27.30
CA ALA A 100 -4.44 9.65 -26.19
C ALA A 100 -5.57 8.60 -26.36
N GLY A 101 -6.09 8.34 -27.57
CA GLY A 101 -7.37 7.65 -27.75
C GLY A 101 -7.37 6.14 -27.44
N ALA A 102 -6.68 5.34 -28.25
CA ALA A 102 -6.53 3.89 -28.03
C ALA A 102 -5.63 3.55 -26.83
N ALA A 103 -4.84 4.53 -26.36
CA ALA A 103 -3.96 4.37 -25.21
C ALA A 103 -4.69 4.37 -23.86
N LEU A 104 -5.89 4.95 -23.75
CA LEU A 104 -6.61 5.02 -22.47
C LEU A 104 -7.09 3.65 -21.98
N GLU A 105 -7.70 2.83 -22.83
CA GLU A 105 -8.14 1.49 -22.44
C GLU A 105 -6.94 0.58 -22.13
N GLY A 106 -5.90 0.62 -22.98
CA GLY A 106 -4.65 -0.08 -22.75
C GLY A 106 -3.95 0.37 -21.46
N LEU A 107 -4.02 1.66 -21.15
CA LEU A 107 -3.52 2.23 -19.90
C LEU A 107 -4.31 1.72 -18.71
N GLY A 108 -5.63 1.73 -18.76
CA GLY A 108 -6.48 1.19 -17.70
C GLY A 108 -6.07 -0.24 -17.36
N LYS A 109 -5.97 -1.10 -18.38
CA LYS A 109 -5.52 -2.49 -18.20
C LYS A 109 -4.08 -2.62 -17.70
N ALA A 110 -3.18 -1.73 -18.10
CA ALA A 110 -1.80 -1.73 -17.60
C ALA A 110 -1.74 -1.30 -16.13
N LEU A 111 -2.50 -0.26 -15.75
CA LEU A 111 -2.61 0.22 -14.38
C LEU A 111 -3.27 -0.82 -13.47
N GLU A 112 -4.31 -1.51 -13.93
CA GLU A 112 -4.96 -2.62 -13.21
C GLU A 112 -3.92 -3.69 -12.85
N LYS A 113 -3.12 -4.15 -13.83
CA LYS A 113 -2.07 -5.16 -13.61
C LYS A 113 -0.99 -4.70 -12.64
N VAL A 114 -0.55 -3.45 -12.73
CA VAL A 114 0.45 -2.91 -11.81
C VAL A 114 -0.14 -2.80 -10.39
N LEU A 115 -1.38 -2.34 -10.28
CA LEU A 115 -2.08 -2.21 -9.01
C LEU A 115 -2.24 -3.59 -8.32
N GLU A 116 -2.69 -4.60 -9.06
CA GLU A 116 -2.82 -5.98 -8.59
C GLU A 116 -1.49 -6.49 -8.01
N ARG A 117 -0.40 -6.37 -8.76
CA ARG A 117 0.94 -6.79 -8.29
C ARG A 117 1.42 -6.00 -7.07
N ALA A 118 1.10 -4.70 -6.98
CA ALA A 118 1.43 -3.90 -5.81
C ALA A 118 0.63 -4.35 -4.58
N ASP A 119 -0.64 -4.68 -4.74
CA ASP A 119 -1.51 -5.20 -3.69
C ASP A 119 -1.07 -6.60 -3.22
N GLU A 120 -0.69 -7.48 -4.14
CA GLU A 120 -0.05 -8.76 -3.84
C GLU A 120 1.25 -8.57 -3.06
N LEU A 121 2.09 -7.60 -3.44
CA LEU A 121 3.33 -7.31 -2.74
C LEU A 121 3.08 -6.84 -1.31
N ARG A 122 2.07 -6.00 -1.07
CA ARG A 122 1.64 -5.58 0.28
C ARG A 122 1.19 -6.78 1.11
N ALA A 123 0.31 -7.62 0.55
CA ALA A 123 -0.20 -8.81 1.22
C ALA A 123 0.92 -9.80 1.54
N LEU A 124 1.82 -10.05 0.60
CA LEU A 124 2.97 -10.94 0.76
C LEU A 124 3.94 -10.43 1.83
N ALA A 125 4.28 -9.14 1.80
CA ALA A 125 5.15 -8.52 2.79
C ALA A 125 4.56 -8.63 4.20
N MET A 126 3.27 -8.27 4.36
CA MET A 126 2.58 -8.37 5.64
C MET A 126 2.51 -9.83 6.13
N ARG A 127 2.11 -10.78 5.27
CA ARG A 127 2.03 -12.21 5.62
C ARG A 127 3.38 -12.77 6.07
N LYS A 128 4.46 -12.44 5.36
CA LYS A 128 5.83 -12.86 5.73
C LYS A 128 6.25 -12.30 7.08
N VAL A 129 6.05 -11.01 7.31
CA VAL A 129 6.36 -10.36 8.59
C VAL A 129 5.53 -11.00 9.72
N VAL A 130 4.22 -11.09 9.57
CA VAL A 130 3.32 -11.71 10.56
C VAL A 130 3.71 -13.15 10.87
N GLY A 131 4.16 -13.92 9.86
CA GLY A 131 4.64 -15.30 10.03
C GLY A 131 6.00 -15.43 10.73
N ILE A 132 6.78 -14.34 10.86
CA ILE A 132 8.03 -14.31 11.61
C ILE A 132 7.79 -13.94 13.08
N LEU A 133 6.79 -13.09 13.34
CA LEU A 133 6.53 -12.53 14.66
C LEU A 133 5.76 -13.51 15.56
N SER A 134 6.07 -13.46 16.86
CA SER A 134 5.24 -14.12 17.88
C SER A 134 3.89 -13.42 18.02
N PRO A 135 2.83 -14.09 18.51
CA PRO A 135 1.48 -13.52 18.56
C PRO A 135 1.39 -12.14 19.22
N PRO A 136 2.01 -11.87 20.40
CA PRO A 136 1.98 -10.54 21.01
C PRO A 136 2.65 -9.46 20.14
N ARG A 137 3.75 -9.81 19.46
CA ARG A 137 4.47 -8.91 18.55
C ARG A 137 3.66 -8.64 17.29
N THR A 138 2.91 -9.62 16.78
CA THR A 138 1.96 -9.41 15.70
C THR A 138 0.88 -8.41 16.10
N VAL A 139 0.31 -8.53 17.29
CA VAL A 139 -0.71 -7.59 17.79
C VAL A 139 -0.13 -6.17 17.90
N ALA A 140 1.10 -6.02 18.42
CA ALA A 140 1.78 -4.73 18.49
C ALA A 140 1.98 -4.09 17.10
N LEU A 141 2.38 -4.88 16.09
CA LEU A 141 2.50 -4.41 14.71
C LEU A 141 1.16 -3.97 14.10
N LEU A 142 0.10 -4.76 14.29
CA LEU A 142 -1.23 -4.44 13.77
C LEU A 142 -1.78 -3.17 14.43
N ALA A 143 -1.64 -3.05 15.76
CA ALA A 143 -2.02 -1.83 16.47
C ALA A 143 -1.23 -0.61 15.96
N ALA A 144 0.08 -0.74 15.74
CA ALA A 144 0.89 0.35 15.20
C ALA A 144 0.47 0.75 13.78
N THR A 145 0.11 -0.23 12.95
CA THR A 145 -0.44 0.02 11.60
C THR A 145 -1.74 0.83 11.66
N MET A 146 -2.68 0.41 12.52
CA MET A 146 -3.96 1.12 12.69
C MET A 146 -3.75 2.54 13.22
N HIS A 147 -2.91 2.73 14.24
CA HIS A 147 -2.58 4.06 14.76
C HIS A 147 -1.92 4.95 13.70
N PHE A 148 -1.06 4.39 12.84
CA PHE A 148 -0.47 5.14 11.75
C PHE A 148 -1.54 5.62 10.76
N GLN A 149 -2.42 4.73 10.30
CA GLN A 149 -3.50 5.07 9.37
C GLN A 149 -4.45 6.12 9.96
N MET A 150 -4.83 5.97 11.24
CA MET A 150 -5.67 6.95 11.93
C MET A 150 -5.02 8.33 11.99
N ARG A 151 -3.73 8.42 12.33
CA ARG A 151 -3.01 9.71 12.35
C ARG A 151 -2.92 10.35 10.96
N VAL A 152 -2.67 9.54 9.94
CA VAL A 152 -2.66 10.01 8.55
C VAL A 152 -4.02 10.61 8.17
N ARG A 153 -5.13 9.92 8.49
CA ARG A 153 -6.49 10.42 8.27
C ARG A 153 -6.76 11.72 9.04
N MET A 154 -6.49 11.73 10.34
CA MET A 154 -6.74 12.90 11.19
C MET A 154 -5.98 14.14 10.70
N TRP A 155 -4.69 14.01 10.41
CA TRP A 155 -3.90 15.12 9.86
C TRP A 155 -4.38 15.55 8.48
N GLY A 156 -4.85 14.61 7.66
CA GLY A 156 -5.41 14.92 6.36
C GLY A 156 -6.67 15.78 6.45
N LEU A 157 -7.60 15.42 7.35
CA LEU A 157 -8.81 16.19 7.60
C LEU A 157 -8.50 17.58 8.20
N GLN A 158 -7.60 17.65 9.17
CA GLN A 158 -7.19 18.91 9.80
C GLN A 158 -6.58 19.88 8.77
N ARG A 159 -5.69 19.39 7.89
CA ARG A 159 -5.07 20.22 6.85
C ARG A 159 -6.06 20.67 5.78
N ALA A 160 -7.04 19.83 5.43
CA ALA A 160 -8.09 20.19 4.50
C ALA A 160 -8.98 21.33 5.05
N GLU A 161 -9.27 21.31 6.35
CA GLU A 161 -10.04 22.35 7.02
C GLU A 161 -9.29 23.69 7.05
N VAL A 162 -8.01 23.70 7.47
CA VAL A 162 -7.19 24.92 7.45
C VAL A 162 -7.05 25.50 6.04
N GLY A 163 -6.97 24.65 5.02
CA GLY A 163 -6.93 25.08 3.63
C GLY A 163 -8.20 25.76 3.14
N ARG A 164 -9.38 25.37 3.66
CA ARG A 164 -10.67 26.00 3.36
C ARG A 164 -10.83 27.35 4.05
N SER A 165 -10.47 27.45 5.33
CA SER A 165 -10.59 28.70 6.09
C SER A 165 -9.69 29.83 5.59
N ARG A 166 -8.69 29.54 4.75
CA ARG A 166 -7.76 30.53 4.17
C ARG A 166 -8.17 31.04 2.78
N ARG A 167 -9.19 30.44 2.15
CA ARG A 167 -9.75 30.89 0.88
C ARG A 167 -10.99 31.73 1.13
#